data_AF-A0A8J4C5J6-F1
#
_entry.id   AF-A0A8J4C5J6-F1
#
_cell.length_a   1.000
_cell.length_b   1.000
_cell.length_c   1.000
_cell.angle_alpha   90.00
_cell.angle_beta   90.00
_cell.angle_gamma   90.00
#
_symmetry.space_group_name_H-M   'P 1'
#
loop_
_entity.id
_entity.type
_entity.pdbx_description
1 polymer ?
#
loop_
_entity_poly.entity_id
_entity_poly.type
_entity_poly.pdbx_seq_one_letter_code
_entity_poly.pdbx_strand_id
1 'polypeptide(L)'
;MPGTLNVLDLVHRSCAEVAGLHAEHVRIDGEAVSQLAAELVAAADDVRGAVRGLPLPIKFSSLEQELTLLALYHLLDFGSGYDKQLARLSGGRDARETLLYGLIGLHLGGARLDHHKLKSFSMYDIHQVFGIESTTEVAVMPGVTMAKPGPLQPLCKLMISALNETGSILAEQGLKTPGELLLTMAEGLKKAGRTTASAFVEELVDTLPAFRDAVLFDGRTLTLHRKAQNLAADLALVYGSRDERFLFTDVDQLAADSGATTIAVLRAKGVLRLSEELGAIIDSGTELPAGPHERALRAAAVIACDRLVATAAAARTADTGVEPAAVGESATSTAAAPAAEGAAEGAGEESSVAAATAATAAAGAGAGPMQSEVQQEGRSGAGSGESNGAGLQAVDVGAYLAYLVEEGRELHGKVTKHITTGIMAY
;
A
#
# COMPACT_ATOMS: atom_id res chain seq x y z
N MET A 1 30.64 -0.46 -6.01
CA MET A 1 29.60 -1.04 -6.88
C MET A 1 28.57 0.07 -7.09
N PRO A 2 28.19 0.45 -8.32
CA PRO A 2 26.96 1.21 -8.52
C PRO A 2 25.85 0.47 -7.75
N GLY A 3 25.15 1.18 -6.88
CA GLY A 3 24.34 0.59 -5.81
C GLY A 3 23.35 -0.46 -6.32
N THR A 4 23.27 -1.59 -5.60
CA THR A 4 22.20 -2.57 -5.79
C THR A 4 20.86 -1.84 -5.71
N LEU A 5 20.02 -2.03 -6.72
CA LEU A 5 18.70 -1.41 -6.77
C LEU A 5 17.86 -1.92 -5.61
N ASN A 6 17.21 -0.99 -4.91
CA ASN A 6 16.29 -1.35 -3.86
C ASN A 6 14.92 -1.72 -4.47
N VAL A 7 14.01 -2.22 -3.64
CA VAL A 7 12.68 -2.65 -4.07
C VAL A 7 11.83 -1.53 -4.69
N LEU A 8 12.00 -0.27 -4.26
CA LEU A 8 11.29 0.89 -4.80
C LEU A 8 11.85 1.27 -6.17
N ASP A 9 13.18 1.24 -6.34
CA ASP A 9 13.80 1.42 -7.66
C ASP A 9 13.27 0.40 -8.68
N LEU A 10 13.06 -0.85 -8.24
CA LEU A 10 12.49 -1.91 -9.07
C LEU A 10 11.03 -1.63 -9.46
N VAL A 11 10.23 -1.04 -8.57
CA VAL A 11 8.85 -0.62 -8.88
C VAL A 11 8.86 0.38 -10.04
N HIS A 12 9.57 1.50 -9.87
CA HIS A 12 9.60 2.57 -10.88
C HIS A 12 10.18 2.08 -12.21
N ARG A 13 11.27 1.30 -12.17
CA ARG A 13 11.88 0.74 -13.37
C ARG A 13 10.95 -0.22 -14.10
N SER A 14 10.40 -1.21 -13.41
CA SER A 14 9.56 -2.22 -14.05
C SER A 14 8.27 -1.60 -14.60
N CYS A 15 7.69 -0.62 -13.91
CA CYS A 15 6.56 0.15 -14.41
C CYS A 15 6.91 0.95 -15.66
N ALA A 16 8.10 1.58 -15.71
CA ALA A 16 8.55 2.33 -16.87
C ALA A 16 8.75 1.44 -18.10
N GLU A 17 9.36 0.27 -17.91
CA GLU A 17 9.55 -0.73 -18.96
C GLU A 17 8.20 -1.22 -19.50
N VAL A 18 7.29 -1.63 -18.61
CA VAL A 18 5.97 -2.16 -18.99
C VAL A 18 5.09 -1.09 -19.65
N ALA A 19 5.06 0.13 -19.10
CA ALA A 19 4.29 1.23 -19.70
C ALA A 19 4.82 1.62 -21.08
N GLY A 20 6.13 1.52 -21.30
CA GLY A 20 6.75 1.76 -22.61
C GLY A 20 6.44 0.67 -23.64
N LEU A 21 6.48 -0.60 -23.22
CA LEU A 21 6.20 -1.75 -24.09
C LEU A 21 4.74 -1.83 -24.54
N HIS A 22 3.81 -1.33 -23.72
CA HIS A 22 2.37 -1.43 -23.95
C HIS A 22 1.70 -0.07 -24.23
N ALA A 23 2.44 0.85 -24.84
CA ALA A 23 1.95 2.17 -25.21
C ALA A 23 0.85 2.14 -26.29
N GLU A 24 0.61 1.00 -26.93
CA GLU A 24 -0.56 0.75 -27.79
C GLU A 24 -1.87 0.68 -27.01
N HIS A 25 -1.83 0.23 -25.74
CA HIS A 25 -3.00 0.08 -24.89
C HIS A 25 -3.25 1.33 -24.04
N VAL A 26 -2.19 1.89 -23.46
CA VAL A 26 -2.27 3.04 -22.54
C VAL A 26 -1.15 4.03 -22.84
N ARG A 27 -1.51 5.26 -23.20
CA ARG A 27 -0.57 6.36 -23.43
C ARG A 27 -0.71 7.41 -22.34
N ILE A 28 0.42 8.01 -21.95
CA ILE A 28 0.44 9.13 -21.02
C ILE A 28 0.54 10.43 -21.83
N ASP A 29 -0.49 11.26 -21.70
CA ASP A 29 -0.62 12.56 -22.39
C ASP A 29 0.19 13.63 -21.64
N GLY A 30 1.26 14.13 -22.27
CA GLY A 30 2.17 15.08 -21.64
C GLY A 30 1.55 16.45 -21.35
N GLU A 31 0.62 16.91 -22.19
CA GLU A 31 -0.04 18.20 -21.99
C GLU A 31 -1.01 18.11 -20.80
N ALA A 32 -1.79 17.03 -20.72
CA ALA A 32 -2.67 16.78 -19.58
C ALA A 32 -1.88 16.60 -18.27
N VAL A 33 -0.68 15.99 -18.31
CA VAL A 33 0.22 15.94 -17.15
C VAL A 33 0.61 17.34 -16.70
N SER A 34 1.01 18.23 -17.62
CA SER A 34 1.36 19.61 -17.26
C SER A 34 0.19 20.39 -16.67
N GLN A 35 -1.01 20.23 -17.23
CA GLN A 35 -2.22 20.88 -16.71
C GLN A 35 -2.55 20.39 -15.29
N LEU A 36 -2.58 19.08 -15.08
CA LEU A 36 -2.88 18.51 -13.76
C LEU A 36 -1.79 18.80 -12.72
N ALA A 37 -0.52 18.84 -13.13
CA ALA A 37 0.58 19.25 -12.25
C ALA A 37 0.43 20.72 -11.80
N ALA A 38 -0.01 21.61 -12.68
CA ALA A 38 -0.28 23.01 -12.33
C ALA A 38 -1.46 23.13 -11.34
N GLU A 39 -2.54 22.37 -11.55
CA GLU A 39 -3.66 22.29 -10.60
C GLU A 39 -3.21 21.79 -9.22
N LEU A 40 -2.38 20.75 -9.18
CA LEU A 40 -1.83 20.19 -7.94
C LEU A 40 -0.95 21.20 -7.21
N VAL A 41 -0.08 21.93 -7.92
CA VAL A 41 0.75 22.99 -7.32
C VAL A 41 -0.13 24.11 -6.76
N ALA A 42 -1.16 24.54 -7.50
CA ALA A 42 -2.08 25.57 -7.04
C ALA A 42 -2.89 25.14 -5.81
N ALA A 43 -3.20 23.85 -5.68
CA ALA A 43 -3.91 23.29 -4.55
C ALA A 43 -2.99 22.79 -3.42
N ALA A 44 -1.66 22.92 -3.53
CA ALA A 44 -0.71 22.17 -2.70
C ALA A 44 -0.88 22.38 -1.19
N ASP A 45 -1.26 23.59 -0.75
CA ASP A 45 -1.51 23.88 0.67
C ASP A 45 -2.78 23.18 1.18
N ASP A 46 -3.84 23.17 0.37
CA ASP A 46 -5.07 22.41 0.66
C ASP A 46 -4.79 20.90 0.65
N VAL A 47 -3.95 20.43 -0.28
CA VAL A 47 -3.56 19.01 -0.40
C VAL A 47 -2.78 18.55 0.83
N ARG A 48 -1.72 19.26 1.24
CA ARG A 48 -0.92 18.85 2.41
C ARG A 48 -1.73 18.84 3.71
N GLY A 49 -2.71 19.73 3.84
CA GLY A 49 -3.67 19.72 4.96
C GLY A 49 -4.67 18.55 4.90
N ALA A 50 -4.92 18.02 3.70
CA ALA A 50 -5.82 16.90 3.41
C ALA A 50 -5.12 15.53 3.37
N VAL A 51 -3.80 15.47 3.13
CA VAL A 51 -3.01 14.23 3.21
C VAL A 51 -2.95 13.76 4.66
N ARG A 52 -3.96 12.99 5.05
CA ARG A 52 -3.99 12.28 6.31
C ARG A 52 -3.81 10.82 5.95
N GLY A 53 -2.59 10.29 6.13
CA GLY A 53 -2.42 8.84 6.16
C GLY A 53 -3.45 8.24 7.11
N LEU A 54 -3.93 7.02 6.86
CA LEU A 54 -5.19 6.51 7.42
C LEU A 54 -5.23 6.58 8.97
N PRO A 55 -5.85 7.63 9.57
CA PRO A 55 -5.96 7.71 11.01
C PRO A 55 -7.20 6.93 11.40
N LEU A 56 -6.99 5.86 12.17
CA LEU A 56 -8.09 5.01 12.60
C LEU A 56 -9.02 5.80 13.55
N PRO A 57 -10.34 5.84 13.34
CA PRO A 57 -11.26 6.76 14.02
C PRO A 57 -11.61 6.32 15.46
N ILE A 58 -10.78 5.50 16.10
CA ILE A 58 -11.01 4.91 17.42
C ILE A 58 -9.73 4.95 18.25
N LYS A 59 -9.87 4.82 19.57
CA LYS A 59 -8.74 4.73 20.49
C LYS A 59 -8.31 3.28 20.66
N PHE A 60 -7.01 3.03 20.59
CA PHE A 60 -6.41 1.72 20.84
C PHE A 60 -5.76 1.68 22.22
N SER A 61 -5.70 0.49 22.82
CA SER A 61 -5.06 0.31 24.13
C SER A 61 -3.53 0.23 24.03
N SER A 62 -3.01 -0.10 22.84
CA SER A 62 -1.58 -0.15 22.54
C SER A 62 -1.32 0.16 21.07
N LEU A 63 -0.09 0.59 20.77
CA LEU A 63 0.38 0.77 19.40
C LEU A 63 0.30 -0.54 18.59
N GLU A 64 0.60 -1.69 19.21
CA GLU A 64 0.49 -3.00 18.56
C GLU A 64 -0.93 -3.29 18.05
N GLN A 65 -1.97 -2.93 18.81
CA GLN A 65 -3.36 -3.10 18.37
C GLN A 65 -3.72 -2.18 17.21
N GLU A 66 -3.27 -0.94 17.26
CA GLU A 66 -3.44 0.07 16.21
C GLU A 66 -2.80 -0.43 14.90
N LEU A 67 -1.54 -0.88 14.99
CA LEU A 67 -0.79 -1.45 13.86
C LEU A 67 -1.37 -2.77 13.36
N THR A 68 -1.96 -3.60 14.23
CA THR A 68 -2.65 -4.83 13.81
C THR A 68 -3.82 -4.51 12.89
N LEU A 69 -4.66 -3.54 13.26
CA LEU A 69 -5.80 -3.15 12.43
C LEU A 69 -5.33 -2.52 11.12
N LEU A 70 -4.34 -1.62 11.19
CA LEU A 70 -3.75 -0.99 9.99
C LEU A 70 -3.16 -2.03 9.02
N ALA A 71 -2.41 -3.01 9.53
CA ALA A 71 -1.84 -4.09 8.73
C ALA A 71 -2.93 -4.92 8.04
N LEU A 72 -4.00 -5.26 8.76
CA LEU A 72 -5.13 -6.03 8.20
C LEU A 72 -5.93 -5.21 7.18
N TYR A 73 -6.09 -3.91 7.40
CA TYR A 73 -6.70 -3.01 6.42
C TYR A 73 -5.92 -3.04 5.11
N HIS A 74 -4.62 -2.80 5.16
CA HIS A 74 -3.79 -2.81 3.95
C HIS A 74 -3.71 -4.18 3.33
N LEU A 75 -3.54 -5.26 4.11
CA LEU A 75 -3.54 -6.65 3.64
C LEU A 75 -4.74 -6.95 2.74
N LEU A 76 -5.91 -6.47 3.17
CA LEU A 76 -7.21 -6.67 2.53
C LEU A 76 -7.59 -5.56 1.54
N ASP A 77 -6.77 -4.52 1.32
CA ASP A 77 -7.05 -3.39 0.40
C ASP A 77 -6.98 -3.81 -1.07
N PHE A 78 -7.97 -4.63 -1.44
CA PHE A 78 -8.28 -5.11 -2.77
C PHE A 78 -9.79 -5.31 -2.90
N GLY A 79 -10.24 -5.56 -4.13
CA GLY A 79 -11.64 -5.81 -4.40
C GLY A 79 -12.45 -4.56 -4.75
N SER A 80 -11.81 -3.43 -5.06
CA SER A 80 -12.47 -2.24 -5.65
C SER A 80 -13.26 -2.57 -6.93
N GLY A 81 -12.87 -3.63 -7.62
CA GLY A 81 -13.64 -4.21 -8.71
C GLY A 81 -15.04 -4.70 -8.36
N TYR A 82 -15.26 -5.03 -7.09
CA TYR A 82 -16.55 -5.45 -6.57
C TYR A 82 -17.37 -4.30 -5.99
N ASP A 83 -16.90 -3.04 -6.06
CA ASP A 83 -17.58 -1.88 -5.44
C ASP A 83 -19.05 -1.75 -5.88
N LYS A 84 -19.36 -2.00 -7.16
CA LYS A 84 -20.74 -1.98 -7.65
C LYS A 84 -21.58 -3.07 -7.02
N GLN A 85 -21.04 -4.27 -6.88
CA GLN A 85 -21.71 -5.42 -6.27
C GLN A 85 -21.85 -5.20 -4.75
N LEU A 86 -20.82 -4.71 -4.07
CA LEU A 86 -20.83 -4.38 -2.65
C LEU A 86 -21.82 -3.26 -2.33
N ALA A 87 -21.86 -2.20 -3.12
CA ALA A 87 -22.85 -1.13 -2.94
C ALA A 87 -24.29 -1.66 -3.10
N ARG A 88 -24.51 -2.61 -4.02
CA ARG A 88 -25.85 -3.20 -4.27
C ARG A 88 -26.26 -4.25 -3.24
N LEU A 89 -25.31 -5.08 -2.78
CA LEU A 89 -25.60 -6.30 -2.03
C LEU A 89 -25.17 -6.21 -0.56
N SER A 90 -24.21 -5.35 -0.22
CA SER A 90 -23.57 -5.25 1.09
C SER A 90 -23.75 -3.87 1.73
N GLY A 91 -24.97 -3.32 1.66
CA GLY A 91 -25.35 -2.15 2.45
C GLY A 91 -24.80 -0.80 1.98
N GLY A 92 -24.56 -0.65 0.67
CA GLY A 92 -24.29 0.66 0.05
C GLY A 92 -22.84 1.15 0.15
N ARG A 93 -21.91 0.35 0.67
CA ARG A 93 -20.51 0.72 0.89
C ARG A 93 -19.61 0.24 -0.24
N ASP A 94 -18.51 0.96 -0.46
CA ASP A 94 -17.41 0.47 -1.31
C ASP A 94 -16.52 -0.55 -0.56
N ALA A 95 -15.56 -1.17 -1.25
CA ALA A 95 -14.69 -2.19 -0.67
C ALA A 95 -13.92 -1.67 0.55
N ARG A 96 -13.31 -0.49 0.45
CA ARG A 96 -12.49 0.06 1.55
C ARG A 96 -13.36 0.41 2.76
N GLU A 97 -14.53 1.00 2.55
CA GLU A 97 -15.49 1.28 3.63
C GLU A 97 -15.99 -0.01 4.29
N THR A 98 -16.27 -1.04 3.50
CA THR A 98 -16.70 -2.36 3.98
C THR A 98 -15.62 -3.00 4.87
N LEU A 99 -14.36 -2.94 4.43
CA LEU A 99 -13.22 -3.46 5.18
C LEU A 99 -13.01 -2.69 6.48
N LEU A 100 -12.96 -1.36 6.41
CA LEU A 100 -12.73 -0.52 7.57
C LEU A 100 -13.83 -0.72 8.62
N TYR A 101 -15.10 -0.74 8.20
CA TYR A 101 -16.22 -0.97 9.10
C TYR A 101 -16.15 -2.35 9.77
N GLY A 102 -15.85 -3.40 9.00
CA GLY A 102 -15.73 -4.75 9.54
C GLY A 102 -14.57 -4.91 10.52
N LEU A 103 -13.39 -4.37 10.19
CA LEU A 103 -12.21 -4.43 11.05
C LEU A 103 -12.40 -3.63 12.34
N ILE A 104 -12.98 -2.44 12.27
CA ILE A 104 -13.34 -1.64 13.45
C ILE A 104 -14.36 -2.39 14.30
N GLY A 105 -15.42 -2.92 13.70
CA GLY A 105 -16.46 -3.68 14.40
C GLY A 105 -15.87 -4.89 15.15
N LEU A 106 -14.94 -5.60 14.52
CA LEU A 106 -14.27 -6.74 15.11
C LEU A 106 -13.35 -6.33 16.27
N HIS A 107 -12.61 -5.22 16.13
CA HIS A 107 -11.80 -4.67 17.23
C HIS A 107 -12.66 -4.22 18.42
N LEU A 108 -13.73 -3.44 18.18
CA LEU A 108 -14.64 -2.97 19.21
C LEU A 108 -15.41 -4.11 19.90
N GLY A 109 -15.67 -5.20 19.18
CA GLY A 109 -16.24 -6.43 19.73
C GLY A 109 -15.30 -7.21 20.65
N GLY A 110 -14.05 -6.75 20.85
CA GLY A 110 -13.06 -7.39 21.71
C GLY A 110 -12.50 -8.70 21.13
N ALA A 111 -12.68 -8.94 19.83
CA ALA A 111 -12.12 -10.11 19.18
C ALA A 111 -10.58 -10.03 19.16
N ARG A 112 -9.93 -11.14 19.49
CA ARG A 112 -8.48 -11.24 19.42
C ARG A 112 -8.08 -11.40 17.95
N LEU A 113 -7.46 -10.37 17.40
CA LEU A 113 -6.88 -10.36 16.05
C LEU A 113 -5.50 -11.02 16.03
N ASP A 114 -5.43 -12.24 16.57
CA ASP A 114 -4.21 -13.03 16.64
C ASP A 114 -4.12 -14.08 15.52
N HIS A 115 -2.95 -14.71 15.39
CA HIS A 115 -2.69 -15.73 14.39
C HIS A 115 -3.73 -16.88 14.43
N HIS A 116 -4.27 -17.21 15.61
CA HIS A 116 -5.26 -18.28 15.74
C HIS A 116 -6.58 -17.87 15.10
N LYS A 117 -7.05 -16.65 15.37
CA LYS A 117 -8.25 -16.12 14.69
C LYS A 117 -8.02 -15.99 13.19
N LEU A 118 -6.86 -15.49 12.76
CA LEU A 118 -6.54 -15.30 11.35
C LEU A 118 -6.50 -16.62 10.56
N LYS A 119 -5.92 -17.69 11.11
CA LYS A 119 -5.89 -19.05 10.50
C LYS A 119 -7.24 -19.73 10.36
N SER A 120 -8.25 -19.25 11.08
CA SER A 120 -9.57 -19.88 11.18
C SER A 120 -10.67 -19.06 10.51
N PHE A 121 -10.33 -18.02 9.75
CA PHE A 121 -11.31 -17.22 9.04
C PHE A 121 -12.04 -18.07 8.00
N SER A 122 -13.36 -18.03 8.05
CA SER A 122 -14.26 -18.81 7.20
C SER A 122 -15.21 -17.91 6.40
N MET A 123 -15.96 -18.51 5.46
CA MET A 123 -17.03 -17.80 4.75
C MET A 123 -18.07 -17.19 5.70
N TYR A 124 -18.33 -17.88 6.82
CA TYR A 124 -19.23 -17.38 7.85
C TYR A 124 -18.65 -16.14 8.53
N ASP A 125 -17.36 -16.14 8.88
CA ASP A 125 -16.70 -14.96 9.45
C ASP A 125 -16.70 -13.79 8.48
N ILE A 126 -16.46 -14.03 7.19
CA ILE A 126 -16.51 -12.96 6.18
C ILE A 126 -17.89 -12.30 6.15
N HIS A 127 -18.95 -13.09 6.14
CA HIS A 127 -20.31 -12.56 6.18
C HIS A 127 -20.61 -11.83 7.51
N GLN A 128 -20.25 -12.40 8.66
CA GLN A 128 -20.53 -11.77 9.96
C GLN A 128 -19.75 -10.48 10.19
N VAL A 129 -18.49 -10.42 9.75
CA VAL A 129 -17.60 -9.29 10.01
C VAL A 129 -17.78 -8.19 8.96
N PHE A 130 -17.83 -8.57 7.68
CA PHE A 130 -17.83 -7.62 6.57
C PHE A 130 -19.20 -7.45 5.91
N GLY A 131 -20.20 -8.26 6.27
CA GLY A 131 -21.53 -8.19 5.63
C GLY A 131 -21.52 -8.60 4.16
N ILE A 132 -20.58 -9.48 3.76
CA ILE A 132 -20.42 -9.92 2.37
C ILE A 132 -21.03 -11.32 2.21
N GLU A 133 -22.14 -11.45 1.49
CA GLU A 133 -22.72 -12.75 1.15
C GLU A 133 -21.93 -13.46 0.04
N SER A 134 -21.46 -14.67 0.35
CA SER A 134 -20.77 -15.54 -0.61
C SER A 134 -21.72 -16.36 -1.49
N THR A 135 -23.02 -16.38 -1.18
CA THR A 135 -24.03 -17.20 -1.87
C THR A 135 -25.27 -16.37 -2.20
N THR A 136 -25.99 -16.80 -3.22
CA THR A 136 -27.30 -16.25 -3.60
C THR A 136 -28.33 -17.37 -3.65
N GLU A 137 -29.54 -17.09 -3.18
CA GLU A 137 -30.67 -18.02 -3.24
C GLU A 137 -31.32 -17.96 -4.62
N VAL A 138 -31.37 -19.09 -5.32
CA VAL A 138 -32.00 -19.19 -6.64
C VAL A 138 -33.19 -20.13 -6.54
N ALA A 139 -34.38 -19.67 -6.96
CA ALA A 139 -35.57 -20.49 -7.03
C ALA A 139 -35.37 -21.62 -8.06
N VAL A 140 -35.54 -22.87 -7.61
CA VAL A 140 -35.46 -24.05 -8.48
C VAL A 140 -36.86 -24.47 -8.92
N MET A 141 -37.84 -24.37 -8.02
CA MET A 141 -39.26 -24.63 -8.27
C MET A 141 -40.12 -23.88 -7.23
N PRO A 142 -41.45 -23.77 -7.42
CA PRO A 142 -42.31 -23.06 -6.48
C PRO A 142 -42.13 -23.53 -5.03
N GLY A 143 -41.76 -22.61 -4.14
CA GLY A 143 -41.51 -22.89 -2.72
C GLY A 143 -40.14 -23.51 -2.38
N VAL A 144 -39.25 -23.72 -3.36
CA VAL A 144 -37.91 -24.31 -3.13
C VAL A 144 -36.83 -23.43 -3.74
N THR A 145 -35.92 -22.94 -2.90
CA THR A 145 -34.70 -22.23 -3.30
C THR A 145 -33.47 -23.11 -3.05
N MET A 146 -32.39 -22.81 -3.76
CA MET A 146 -31.10 -23.43 -3.55
C MET A 146 -30.01 -22.35 -3.52
N ALA A 147 -29.15 -22.42 -2.52
CA ALA A 147 -27.94 -21.62 -2.44
C ALA A 147 -26.99 -21.98 -3.59
N LYS A 148 -26.59 -20.97 -4.38
CA LYS A 148 -25.51 -21.07 -5.38
C LYS A 148 -24.42 -20.05 -5.07
N PRO A 149 -23.18 -20.25 -5.55
CA PRO A 149 -22.14 -19.23 -5.50
C PRO A 149 -22.64 -17.86 -5.96
N GLY A 150 -22.50 -16.86 -5.12
CA GLY A 150 -22.86 -15.48 -5.43
C GLY A 150 -21.75 -14.74 -6.17
N PRO A 151 -22.03 -13.55 -6.73
CA PRO A 151 -21.04 -12.75 -7.45
C PRO A 151 -19.88 -12.28 -6.57
N LEU A 152 -20.07 -12.18 -5.25
CA LEU A 152 -19.03 -11.78 -4.27
C LEU A 152 -18.23 -12.96 -3.72
N GLN A 153 -18.58 -14.22 -4.08
CA GLN A 153 -17.85 -15.39 -3.59
C GLN A 153 -16.34 -15.35 -3.88
N PRO A 154 -15.87 -14.94 -5.08
CA PRO A 154 -14.44 -14.88 -5.35
C PRO A 154 -13.71 -13.91 -4.42
N LEU A 155 -14.30 -12.75 -4.12
CA LEU A 155 -13.76 -11.80 -3.14
C LEU A 155 -13.64 -12.43 -1.76
N CYS A 156 -14.69 -13.12 -1.27
CA CYS A 156 -14.64 -13.81 0.02
C CYS A 156 -13.51 -14.85 0.07
N LYS A 157 -13.31 -15.62 -1.01
CA LYS A 157 -12.22 -16.60 -1.09
C LYS A 157 -10.84 -15.94 -1.00
N LEU A 158 -10.64 -14.82 -1.69
CA LEU A 158 -9.39 -14.06 -1.64
C LEU A 158 -9.10 -13.52 -0.23
N MET A 159 -10.11 -12.95 0.44
CA MET A 159 -9.98 -12.46 1.82
C MET A 159 -9.61 -13.59 2.78
N ILE A 160 -10.29 -14.73 2.69
CA ILE A 160 -10.01 -15.93 3.50
C ILE A 160 -8.59 -16.42 3.26
N SER A 161 -8.15 -16.50 2.00
CA SER A 161 -6.80 -16.93 1.65
C SER A 161 -5.74 -16.03 2.29
N ALA A 162 -5.87 -14.71 2.11
CA ALA A 162 -4.93 -13.73 2.64
C ALA A 162 -4.85 -13.78 4.18
N LEU A 163 -6.00 -13.89 4.86
CA LEU A 163 -6.06 -13.97 6.33
C LEU A 163 -5.48 -15.28 6.85
N ASN A 164 -5.88 -16.41 6.27
CA ASN A 164 -5.45 -17.73 6.74
C ASN A 164 -3.96 -17.98 6.49
N GLU A 165 -3.44 -17.53 5.35
CA GLU A 165 -2.00 -17.59 5.04
C GLU A 165 -1.19 -16.72 6.00
N THR A 166 -1.61 -15.46 6.20
CA THR A 166 -0.97 -14.54 7.16
C THR A 166 -0.96 -15.13 8.57
N GLY A 167 -2.09 -15.66 9.03
CA GLY A 167 -2.15 -16.33 10.33
C GLY A 167 -1.22 -17.54 10.41
N SER A 168 -1.05 -18.28 9.30
CA SER A 168 -0.15 -19.45 9.26
C SER A 168 1.30 -19.04 9.44
N ILE A 169 1.74 -18.04 8.70
CA ILE A 169 3.09 -17.48 8.75
C ILE A 169 3.39 -16.91 10.14
N LEU A 170 2.47 -16.14 10.72
CA LEU A 170 2.64 -15.60 12.08
C LEU A 170 2.85 -16.71 13.11
N ALA A 171 2.05 -17.77 13.04
CA ALA A 171 2.18 -18.92 13.94
C ALA A 171 3.53 -19.65 13.77
N GLU A 172 4.02 -19.78 12.53
CA GLU A 172 5.32 -20.39 12.23
C GLU A 172 6.50 -19.54 12.73
N GLN A 173 6.38 -18.22 12.67
CA GLN A 173 7.36 -17.26 13.19
C GLN A 173 7.26 -17.03 14.71
N GLY A 174 6.26 -17.64 15.38
CA GLY A 174 6.04 -17.46 16.82
C GLY A 174 5.49 -16.08 17.20
N LEU A 175 4.90 -15.35 16.25
CA LEU A 175 4.34 -14.02 16.43
C LEU A 175 2.82 -14.10 16.62
N LYS A 176 2.28 -13.31 17.56
CA LYS A 176 0.85 -13.33 17.92
C LYS A 176 0.00 -12.57 16.94
N THR A 177 0.42 -11.37 16.56
CA THR A 177 -0.41 -10.42 15.79
C THR A 177 0.35 -9.84 14.61
N PRO A 178 -0.36 -9.39 13.56
CA PRO A 178 0.26 -8.56 12.52
C PRO A 178 0.98 -7.32 13.06
N GLY A 179 0.45 -6.68 14.11
CA GLY A 179 1.11 -5.54 14.74
C GLY A 179 2.43 -5.90 15.41
N GLU A 180 2.51 -7.06 16.08
CA GLU A 180 3.76 -7.58 16.64
C GLU A 180 4.80 -7.86 15.55
N LEU A 181 4.37 -8.40 14.40
CA LEU A 181 5.23 -8.57 13.23
C LEU A 181 5.80 -7.23 12.75
N LEU A 182 4.96 -6.21 12.53
CA LEU A 182 5.43 -4.91 12.06
C LEU A 182 6.43 -4.26 13.03
N LEU A 183 6.16 -4.34 14.34
CA LEU A 183 7.05 -3.82 15.37
C LEU A 183 8.39 -4.56 15.40
N THR A 184 8.36 -5.89 15.25
CA THR A 184 9.56 -6.74 15.22
C THR A 184 10.43 -6.44 14.00
N MET A 185 9.81 -6.35 12.82
CA MET A 185 10.50 -5.99 11.58
C MET A 185 11.12 -4.60 11.67
N ALA A 186 10.35 -3.59 12.09
CA ALA A 186 10.84 -2.21 12.16
C ALA A 186 11.96 -2.06 13.21
N GLU A 187 11.89 -2.77 14.33
CA GLU A 187 12.97 -2.82 15.32
C GLU A 187 14.23 -3.51 14.76
N GLY A 188 14.08 -4.60 14.01
CA GLY A 188 15.18 -5.28 13.34
C GLY A 188 15.89 -4.38 12.32
N LEU A 189 15.12 -3.70 11.47
CA LEU A 189 15.62 -2.75 10.48
C LEU A 189 16.34 -1.57 11.12
N LYS A 190 15.78 -1.01 12.19
CA LYS A 190 16.41 0.06 12.94
C LYS A 190 17.75 -0.36 13.54
N LYS A 191 17.82 -1.55 14.17
CA LYS A 191 19.09 -2.11 14.68
C LYS A 191 20.13 -2.32 13.58
N ALA A 192 19.68 -2.65 12.36
CA ALA A 192 20.54 -2.78 11.19
C ALA A 192 20.92 -1.44 10.55
N GLY A 193 20.43 -0.30 11.05
CA GLY A 193 20.64 1.01 10.44
C GLY A 193 19.94 1.19 9.09
N ARG A 194 18.89 0.40 8.83
CA ARG A 194 18.10 0.37 7.58
C ARG A 194 16.67 0.87 7.83
N THR A 195 16.48 1.95 8.57
CA THR A 195 15.16 2.58 8.78
C THR A 195 14.72 3.29 7.50
N THR A 196 14.38 2.50 6.49
CA THR A 196 13.97 2.94 5.15
C THR A 196 12.67 2.25 4.76
N ALA A 197 11.80 2.95 4.04
CA ALA A 197 10.58 2.42 3.46
C ALA A 197 10.90 1.30 2.48
N SER A 198 11.97 1.42 1.69
CA SER A 198 12.44 0.36 0.80
C SER A 198 12.76 -0.95 1.55
N ALA A 199 13.51 -0.89 2.65
CA ALA A 199 13.85 -2.09 3.41
C ALA A 199 12.63 -2.67 4.14
N PHE A 200 11.72 -1.82 4.61
CA PHE A 200 10.46 -2.26 5.21
C PHE A 200 9.55 -2.97 4.21
N VAL A 201 9.39 -2.41 3.01
CA VAL A 201 8.59 -3.01 1.93
C VAL A 201 9.20 -4.35 1.50
N GLU A 202 10.53 -4.41 1.33
CA GLU A 202 11.26 -5.64 0.99
C GLU A 202 11.00 -6.75 2.03
N GLU A 203 11.25 -6.47 3.31
CA GLU A 203 11.02 -7.45 4.39
C GLU A 203 9.54 -7.88 4.46
N LEU A 204 8.61 -6.95 4.24
CA LEU A 204 7.16 -7.23 4.33
C LEU A 204 6.69 -8.17 3.22
N VAL A 205 7.10 -7.92 1.97
CA VAL A 205 6.67 -8.75 0.83
C VAL A 205 7.40 -10.09 0.79
N ASP A 206 8.54 -10.20 1.44
CA ASP A 206 9.25 -11.47 1.67
C ASP A 206 8.62 -12.28 2.78
N THR A 207 8.13 -11.61 3.84
CA THR A 207 7.48 -12.27 4.97
C THR A 207 6.03 -12.65 4.69
N LEU A 208 5.24 -11.75 4.08
CA LEU A 208 3.80 -11.94 3.84
C LEU A 208 3.51 -11.91 2.33
N PRO A 209 3.35 -13.08 1.68
CA PRO A 209 3.07 -13.18 0.24
C PRO A 209 1.82 -12.41 -0.20
N ALA A 210 0.81 -12.28 0.67
CA ALA A 210 -0.37 -11.48 0.39
C ALA A 210 -0.06 -9.98 0.15
N PHE A 211 1.09 -9.45 0.57
CA PHE A 211 1.55 -8.09 0.22
C PHE A 211 2.39 -8.05 -1.07
N ARG A 212 2.82 -9.21 -1.58
CA ARG A 212 3.64 -9.33 -2.79
C ARG A 212 2.79 -9.15 -4.05
N ASP A 213 2.79 -7.92 -4.53
CA ASP A 213 2.18 -7.53 -5.80
C ASP A 213 3.27 -7.43 -6.89
N ALA A 214 3.65 -8.59 -7.43
CA ALA A 214 4.60 -8.73 -8.52
C ALA A 214 4.23 -9.90 -9.43
N VAL A 215 4.48 -9.78 -10.73
CA VAL A 215 4.06 -10.79 -11.73
C VAL A 215 5.02 -10.87 -12.91
N LEU A 216 5.23 -12.07 -13.45
CA LEU A 216 5.90 -12.26 -14.73
C LEU A 216 4.99 -11.80 -15.89
N PHE A 217 5.48 -10.84 -16.66
CA PHE A 217 4.80 -10.23 -17.79
C PHE A 217 5.79 -9.98 -18.93
N ASP A 218 5.54 -10.59 -20.09
CA ASP A 218 6.39 -10.48 -21.29
C ASP A 218 7.89 -10.72 -21.03
N GLY A 219 8.19 -11.76 -20.24
CA GLY A 219 9.55 -12.15 -19.89
C GLY A 219 10.24 -11.25 -18.85
N ARG A 220 9.50 -10.31 -18.25
CA ARG A 220 9.99 -9.37 -17.22
C ARG A 220 9.11 -9.45 -15.98
N THR A 221 9.64 -9.10 -14.83
CA THR A 221 8.83 -8.98 -13.62
C THR A 221 8.28 -7.56 -13.53
N LEU A 222 6.95 -7.41 -13.60
CA LEU A 222 6.27 -6.19 -13.20
C LEU A 222 6.14 -6.19 -11.68
N THR A 223 6.74 -5.20 -11.03
CA THR A 223 6.74 -5.05 -9.57
C THR A 223 5.96 -3.81 -9.19
N LEU A 224 4.95 -3.96 -8.32
CA LEU A 224 4.11 -2.87 -7.86
C LEU A 224 4.11 -2.75 -6.33
N HIS A 225 4.07 -3.86 -5.61
CA HIS A 225 4.04 -3.89 -4.13
C HIS A 225 3.09 -2.86 -3.50
N ARG A 226 1.96 -2.59 -4.17
CA ARG A 226 1.09 -1.43 -3.89
C ARG A 226 0.65 -1.38 -2.42
N LYS A 227 0.15 -2.49 -1.89
CA LYS A 227 -0.30 -2.57 -0.48
C LYS A 227 0.82 -2.35 0.52
N ALA A 228 2.02 -2.88 0.23
CA ALA A 228 3.17 -2.73 1.12
C ALA A 228 3.65 -1.28 1.14
N GLN A 229 3.69 -0.63 -0.03
CA GLN A 229 4.02 0.79 -0.15
C GLN A 229 2.98 1.69 0.54
N ASN A 230 1.69 1.40 0.38
CA ASN A 230 0.62 2.15 1.07
C ASN A 230 0.71 2.01 2.59
N LEU A 231 1.01 0.80 3.09
CA LEU A 231 1.25 0.59 4.52
C LEU A 231 2.49 1.36 4.99
N ALA A 232 3.60 1.34 4.25
CA ALA A 232 4.80 2.09 4.58
C ALA A 232 4.54 3.61 4.62
N ALA A 233 3.76 4.13 3.66
CA ALA A 233 3.35 5.53 3.63
C ALA A 233 2.53 5.90 4.88
N ASP A 234 1.52 5.10 5.23
CA ASP A 234 0.70 5.36 6.43
C ASP A 234 1.51 5.25 7.72
N LEU A 235 2.44 4.30 7.82
CA LEU A 235 3.35 4.17 8.95
C LEU A 235 4.17 5.45 9.14
N ALA A 236 4.80 5.95 8.07
CA ALA A 236 5.59 7.16 8.12
C ALA A 236 4.76 8.40 8.46
N LEU A 237 3.64 8.60 7.77
CA LEU A 237 2.80 9.80 7.90
C LEU A 237 2.10 9.89 9.25
N VAL A 238 1.57 8.78 9.75
CA VAL A 238 0.74 8.77 10.98
C VAL A 238 1.56 8.49 12.23
N TYR A 239 2.60 7.66 12.12
CA TYR A 239 3.33 7.12 13.28
C TYR A 239 4.79 7.58 13.36
N GLY A 240 5.40 8.08 12.28
CA GLY A 240 6.80 8.51 12.30
C GLY A 240 7.11 9.56 13.36
N SER A 241 6.19 10.50 13.60
CA SER A 241 6.34 11.51 14.67
C SER A 241 6.20 10.94 16.09
N ARG A 242 5.59 9.76 16.24
CA ARG A 242 5.32 9.08 17.53
C ARG A 242 6.34 7.99 17.83
N ASP A 243 6.97 7.43 16.80
CA ASP A 243 7.87 6.27 16.91
C ASP A 243 8.94 6.30 15.81
N GLU A 244 10.19 6.43 16.23
CA GLU A 244 11.35 6.55 15.33
C GLU A 244 11.59 5.33 14.44
N ARG A 245 10.99 4.17 14.76
CA ARG A 245 11.04 2.97 13.91
C ARG A 245 10.32 3.18 12.57
N PHE A 246 9.43 4.17 12.49
CA PHE A 246 8.68 4.52 11.28
C PHE A 246 9.14 5.85 10.65
N LEU A 247 10.26 6.42 11.11
CA LEU A 247 10.90 7.57 10.47
C LEU A 247 11.75 7.12 9.28
N PHE A 248 11.06 6.64 8.24
CA PHE A 248 11.71 6.21 7.01
C PHE A 248 12.38 7.38 6.28
N THR A 249 13.62 7.22 5.85
CA THR A 249 14.41 8.30 5.23
C THR A 249 14.15 8.50 3.74
N ASP A 250 13.47 7.55 3.09
CA ASP A 250 13.22 7.45 1.64
C ASP A 250 11.72 7.32 1.31
N VAL A 251 10.83 7.86 2.16
CA VAL A 251 9.37 7.89 1.93
C VAL A 251 9.02 8.61 0.62
N ASP A 252 9.83 9.59 0.24
CA ASP A 252 9.70 10.34 -1.00
C ASP A 252 9.92 9.48 -2.26
N GLN A 253 10.52 8.29 -2.12
CA GLN A 253 10.72 7.31 -3.19
C GLN A 253 9.58 6.29 -3.32
N LEU A 254 8.55 6.35 -2.46
CA LEU A 254 7.37 5.50 -2.62
C LEU A 254 6.61 5.88 -3.88
N ALA A 255 6.11 4.89 -4.61
CA ALA A 255 5.23 5.12 -5.74
C ALA A 255 3.83 5.57 -5.25
N ALA A 256 3.16 6.39 -6.07
CA ALA A 256 1.76 6.71 -5.83
C ALA A 256 0.85 5.47 -5.96
N ASP A 257 -0.29 5.48 -5.28
CA ASP A 257 -1.27 4.39 -5.32
C ASP A 257 -1.67 4.06 -6.77
N SER A 258 -1.42 2.84 -7.24
CA SER A 258 -1.79 2.38 -8.59
C SER A 258 -3.18 1.72 -8.64
N GLY A 259 -4.04 2.07 -7.69
CA GLY A 259 -5.38 1.52 -7.55
C GLY A 259 -6.39 2.06 -8.57
N ALA A 260 -7.57 1.45 -8.60
CA ALA A 260 -8.64 1.79 -9.54
C ALA A 260 -9.06 3.26 -9.48
N THR A 261 -9.12 3.85 -8.28
CA THR A 261 -9.45 5.27 -8.09
C THR A 261 -8.43 6.18 -8.78
N THR A 262 -7.13 5.98 -8.54
CA THR A 262 -6.06 6.75 -9.18
C THR A 262 -6.16 6.65 -10.69
N ILE A 263 -6.27 5.43 -11.23
CA ILE A 263 -6.40 5.21 -12.67
C ILE A 263 -7.62 5.94 -13.23
N ALA A 264 -8.77 5.84 -12.56
CA ALA A 264 -10.01 6.47 -13.01
C ALA A 264 -9.90 8.01 -13.02
N VAL A 265 -9.24 8.61 -12.03
CA VAL A 265 -9.00 10.06 -11.98
C VAL A 265 -8.02 10.50 -13.06
N LEU A 266 -6.89 9.79 -13.23
CA LEU A 266 -5.92 10.10 -14.28
C LEU A 266 -6.54 9.99 -15.68
N ARG A 267 -7.41 9.00 -15.91
CA ARG A 267 -8.19 8.89 -17.14
C ARG A 267 -9.17 10.06 -17.30
N ALA A 268 -9.93 10.40 -16.25
CA ALA A 268 -10.90 11.50 -16.28
C ALA A 268 -10.24 12.86 -16.55
N LYS A 269 -9.02 13.07 -16.06
CA LYS A 269 -8.19 14.25 -16.34
C LYS A 269 -7.47 14.19 -17.69
N GLY A 270 -7.66 13.13 -18.48
CA GLY A 270 -7.05 12.96 -19.79
C GLY A 270 -5.56 12.59 -19.77
N VAL A 271 -4.97 12.37 -18.60
CA VAL A 271 -3.56 11.96 -18.43
C VAL A 271 -3.34 10.56 -18.99
N LEU A 272 -4.26 9.62 -18.71
CA LEU A 272 -4.25 8.28 -19.31
C LEU A 272 -5.18 8.25 -20.52
N ARG A 273 -4.61 8.05 -21.71
CA ARG A 273 -5.32 7.83 -22.98
C ARG A 273 -5.32 6.34 -23.29
N LEU A 274 -6.51 5.75 -23.37
CA LEU A 274 -6.67 4.33 -23.61
C LEU A 274 -6.88 4.04 -25.09
N SER A 275 -6.52 2.84 -25.55
CA SER A 275 -6.97 2.33 -26.83
C SER A 275 -8.51 2.24 -26.88
N GLU A 276 -9.09 2.22 -28.07
CA GLU A 276 -10.55 2.11 -28.24
C GLU A 276 -11.09 0.82 -27.58
N GLU A 277 -10.38 -0.30 -27.75
CA GLU A 277 -10.72 -1.57 -27.13
C GLU A 277 -10.71 -1.50 -25.60
N LEU A 278 -9.61 -1.03 -25.00
CA LEU A 278 -9.49 -0.95 -23.55
C LEU A 278 -10.47 0.09 -22.96
N GLY A 279 -10.68 1.21 -23.67
CA GLY A 279 -11.70 2.19 -23.33
C GLY A 279 -13.09 1.57 -23.29
N ALA A 280 -13.48 0.81 -24.32
CA ALA A 280 -14.77 0.13 -24.39
C ALA A 280 -14.97 -0.91 -23.26
N ILE A 281 -13.91 -1.66 -22.91
CA ILE A 281 -13.96 -2.61 -21.77
C ILE A 281 -14.24 -1.86 -20.48
N ILE A 282 -13.49 -0.80 -20.18
CA ILE A 282 -13.68 -0.02 -18.95
C ILE A 282 -15.06 0.65 -18.92
N ASP A 283 -15.50 1.22 -20.05
CA ASP A 283 -16.78 1.93 -20.16
C ASP A 283 -17.99 1.00 -20.08
N SER A 284 -17.85 -0.26 -20.49
CA SER A 284 -18.89 -1.29 -20.28
C SER A 284 -19.15 -1.55 -18.80
N GLY A 285 -18.20 -1.19 -17.94
CA GLY A 285 -18.30 -1.38 -16.51
C GLY A 285 -18.30 -2.86 -16.11
N THR A 286 -17.69 -3.72 -16.93
CA THR A 286 -17.38 -5.11 -16.60
C THR A 286 -16.02 -5.21 -15.92
N GLU A 287 -15.76 -6.37 -15.31
CA GLU A 287 -14.47 -6.71 -14.74
C GLU A 287 -13.36 -6.60 -15.80
N LEU A 288 -12.24 -5.93 -15.49
CA LEU A 288 -11.03 -6.02 -16.30
C LEU A 288 -10.22 -7.22 -15.78
N PRO A 289 -10.16 -8.34 -16.53
CA PRO A 289 -9.42 -9.50 -16.04
C PRO A 289 -7.94 -9.17 -15.92
N ALA A 290 -7.27 -9.90 -15.03
CA ALA A 290 -5.83 -9.87 -14.94
C ALA A 290 -5.19 -10.22 -16.29
N GLY A 291 -4.22 -9.41 -16.73
CA GLY A 291 -3.62 -9.61 -18.04
C GLY A 291 -2.97 -8.34 -18.60
N PRO A 292 -2.62 -8.32 -19.89
CA PRO A 292 -1.83 -7.24 -20.48
C PRO A 292 -2.44 -5.84 -20.28
N HIS A 293 -3.76 -5.72 -20.47
CA HIS A 293 -4.47 -4.46 -20.30
C HIS A 293 -4.42 -3.95 -18.85
N GLU A 294 -4.70 -4.80 -17.88
CA GLU A 294 -4.67 -4.44 -16.44
C GLU A 294 -3.26 -4.03 -16.00
N ARG A 295 -2.25 -4.80 -16.41
CA ARG A 295 -0.84 -4.56 -16.09
C ARG A 295 -0.32 -3.26 -16.69
N ALA A 296 -0.60 -3.02 -17.97
CA ALA A 296 -0.24 -1.80 -18.67
C ALA A 296 -0.87 -0.57 -18.01
N LEU A 297 -2.14 -0.67 -17.59
CA LEU A 297 -2.87 0.41 -16.94
C LEU A 297 -2.29 0.78 -15.57
N ARG A 298 -1.95 -0.22 -14.75
CA ARG A 298 -1.33 -0.01 -13.43
C ARG A 298 0.09 0.53 -13.53
N ALA A 299 0.89 -0.01 -14.44
CA ALA A 299 2.24 0.48 -14.72
C ALA A 299 2.21 1.94 -15.22
N ALA A 300 1.31 2.25 -16.17
CA ALA A 300 1.15 3.60 -16.68
C ALA A 300 0.67 4.59 -15.61
N ALA A 301 -0.14 4.15 -14.65
CA ALA A 301 -0.58 5.00 -13.53
C ALA A 301 0.59 5.41 -12.63
N VAL A 302 1.49 4.48 -12.28
CA VAL A 302 2.71 4.79 -11.52
C VAL A 302 3.54 5.84 -12.27
N ILE A 303 3.82 5.59 -13.56
CA ILE A 303 4.64 6.50 -14.37
C ILE A 303 3.97 7.85 -14.63
N ALA A 304 2.65 7.89 -14.74
CA ALA A 304 1.91 9.14 -14.85
C ALA A 304 2.08 9.98 -13.56
N CYS A 305 1.99 9.35 -12.39
CA CYS A 305 2.23 10.02 -11.12
C CYS A 305 3.69 10.51 -10.98
N ASP A 306 4.68 9.70 -11.37
CA ASP A 306 6.09 10.11 -11.37
C ASP A 306 6.31 11.36 -12.25
N ARG A 307 5.67 11.39 -13.43
CA ARG A 307 5.72 12.55 -14.34
C ARG A 307 5.01 13.77 -13.74
N LEU A 308 3.90 13.59 -13.01
CA LEU A 308 3.23 14.69 -12.31
C LEU A 308 4.13 15.30 -11.24
N VAL A 309 4.78 14.45 -10.41
CA VAL A 309 5.74 14.90 -9.38
C VAL A 309 6.89 15.70 -10.01
N ALA A 310 7.53 15.14 -11.05
CA ALA A 310 8.64 15.79 -11.73
C ALA A 310 8.23 17.12 -12.38
N THR A 311 7.06 17.17 -13.02
CA THR A 311 6.54 18.39 -13.67
C THR A 311 6.19 19.46 -12.63
N ALA A 312 5.55 19.07 -11.52
CA ALA A 312 5.22 19.97 -10.42
C ALA A 312 6.49 20.53 -9.74
N ALA A 313 7.55 19.73 -9.62
CA ALA A 313 8.85 20.20 -9.12
C ALA A 313 9.50 21.22 -10.05
N ALA A 314 9.51 20.96 -11.36
CA ALA A 314 10.05 21.88 -12.36
C ALA A 314 9.31 23.23 -12.40
N ALA A 315 7.97 23.22 -12.24
CA ALA A 315 7.17 24.42 -12.17
C ALA A 315 7.55 25.32 -10.97
N ARG A 316 7.83 24.74 -9.81
CA ARG A 316 8.30 25.49 -8.62
C ARG A 316 9.69 26.08 -8.79
N THR A 317 10.61 25.39 -9.47
CA THR A 317 11.96 25.92 -9.72
C THR A 317 11.93 27.09 -10.70
N ALA A 318 11.00 27.08 -11.66
CA ALA A 318 10.81 28.20 -12.59
C ALA A 318 10.22 29.45 -11.89
N ASP A 319 9.33 29.26 -10.93
CA ASP A 319 8.68 30.36 -10.17
C ASP A 319 9.61 30.98 -9.11
N THR A 320 10.57 30.20 -8.57
CA THR A 320 11.53 30.67 -7.56
C THR A 320 12.78 31.34 -8.13
N GLY A 321 12.95 31.39 -9.46
CA GLY A 321 14.08 32.08 -10.10
C GLY A 321 15.46 31.51 -9.79
N VAL A 322 15.55 30.29 -9.25
CA VAL A 322 16.82 29.63 -8.97
C VAL A 322 17.22 28.82 -10.20
N GLU A 323 18.13 29.37 -11.01
CA GLU A 323 18.77 28.63 -12.10
C GLU A 323 19.48 27.37 -11.55
N PRO A 324 19.31 26.20 -12.17
CA PRO A 324 20.12 25.04 -11.81
C PRO A 324 21.58 25.32 -12.19
N ALA A 325 22.47 25.18 -11.21
CA ALA A 325 23.91 25.28 -11.42
C ALA A 325 24.36 24.32 -12.53
N ALA A 326 24.93 24.88 -13.59
CA ALA A 326 25.47 24.13 -14.71
C ALA A 326 26.46 23.07 -14.23
N VAL A 327 26.20 21.81 -14.56
CA VAL A 327 27.16 20.73 -14.39
C VAL A 327 28.30 20.97 -15.37
N GLY A 328 29.43 21.45 -14.84
CA GLY A 328 30.65 21.64 -15.60
C GLY A 328 31.18 20.31 -16.11
N GLU A 329 31.31 20.19 -17.42
CA GLU A 329 32.25 19.27 -18.06
C GLU A 329 33.65 19.55 -17.51
N SER A 330 34.31 18.52 -16.98
CA SER A 330 35.76 18.48 -16.92
C SER A 330 36.27 17.11 -17.34
N ALA A 331 37.11 17.18 -18.36
CA ALA A 331 37.75 16.10 -19.07
C ALA A 331 38.73 15.28 -18.22
N THR A 332 38.85 14.01 -18.62
CA THR A 332 40.06 13.17 -18.73
C THR A 332 41.20 13.35 -17.73
N SER A 333 41.48 12.29 -16.96
CA SER A 333 42.85 11.93 -16.58
C SER A 333 43.01 10.40 -16.46
N THR A 334 43.83 9.87 -17.37
CA THR A 334 44.44 8.54 -17.44
C THR A 334 45.29 8.17 -16.22
N ALA A 335 45.18 6.92 -15.74
CA ALA A 335 46.28 6.05 -15.25
C ALA A 335 45.69 4.69 -14.84
N ALA A 336 45.84 3.64 -15.66
CA ALA A 336 46.92 2.65 -15.58
C ALA A 336 46.81 1.71 -14.36
N ALA A 337 46.35 0.48 -14.63
CA ALA A 337 46.44 -0.68 -13.74
C ALA A 337 47.89 -1.12 -13.51
N PRO A 338 48.13 -1.95 -12.49
CA PRO A 338 48.80 -3.21 -12.78
C PRO A 338 48.10 -4.43 -12.17
N ALA A 339 48.25 -5.54 -12.88
CA ALA A 339 47.92 -6.90 -12.48
C ALA A 339 49.11 -7.56 -11.76
N ALA A 340 48.83 -8.47 -10.82
CA ALA A 340 49.56 -9.70 -10.45
C ALA A 340 48.94 -10.22 -9.13
N GLU A 341 48.27 -11.38 -9.11
CA GLU A 341 48.80 -12.76 -9.04
C GLU A 341 49.31 -13.21 -7.65
N GLY A 342 48.85 -14.41 -7.25
CA GLY A 342 49.31 -15.23 -6.13
C GLY A 342 48.29 -15.36 -5.01
N ALA A 343 47.92 -16.50 -4.41
CA ALA A 343 48.09 -17.94 -4.60
C ALA A 343 47.82 -18.55 -3.20
N ALA A 344 47.20 -19.74 -3.16
CA ALA A 344 47.21 -20.70 -2.03
C ALA A 344 46.52 -20.23 -0.72
N GLU A 345 46.01 -21.03 0.20
CA GLU A 345 45.65 -22.43 0.44
C GLU A 345 45.14 -22.38 1.90
N GLY A 346 44.28 -23.31 2.33
CA GLY A 346 44.08 -23.51 3.78
C GLY A 346 42.72 -24.03 4.19
N ALA A 347 42.60 -25.36 4.17
CA ALA A 347 41.55 -26.11 4.84
C ALA A 347 41.76 -26.16 6.37
N GLY A 348 40.68 -26.47 7.09
CA GLY A 348 40.62 -26.87 8.50
C GLY A 348 39.25 -26.52 9.07
N GLU A 349 38.34 -27.49 9.23
CA GLU A 349 38.17 -28.30 10.46
C GLU A 349 37.88 -27.42 11.69
N GLU A 350 36.96 -27.70 12.60
CA GLU A 350 35.92 -28.69 12.80
C GLU A 350 35.24 -28.28 14.13
N SER A 351 33.96 -28.64 14.30
CA SER A 351 33.42 -29.22 15.54
C SER A 351 33.08 -28.36 16.80
N SER A 352 32.02 -28.91 17.44
CA SER A 352 31.60 -28.88 18.85
C SER A 352 30.64 -27.74 19.26
N VAL A 353 29.36 -27.97 19.58
CA VAL A 353 28.65 -28.88 20.53
C VAL A 353 28.46 -28.25 21.92
N ALA A 354 27.23 -28.43 22.41
CA ALA A 354 26.68 -28.29 23.78
C ALA A 354 26.32 -26.85 24.22
N ALA A 355 25.05 -26.50 24.47
CA ALA A 355 24.03 -27.05 25.39
C ALA A 355 24.32 -26.78 26.88
N ALA A 356 23.51 -25.91 27.49
CA ALA A 356 23.11 -25.88 28.91
C ALA A 356 22.05 -24.77 29.07
N THR A 357 20.75 -25.06 29.19
CA THR A 357 19.96 -25.43 30.38
C THR A 357 19.75 -24.34 31.44
N ALA A 358 18.47 -24.22 31.82
CA ALA A 358 17.92 -23.85 33.14
C ALA A 358 17.87 -22.35 33.51
N ALA A 359 16.86 -21.81 34.19
CA ALA A 359 15.55 -22.29 34.62
C ALA A 359 14.76 -21.13 35.28
N THR A 360 13.43 -21.30 35.38
CA THR A 360 12.52 -20.91 36.49
C THR A 360 12.43 -19.46 36.98
N ALA A 361 11.25 -18.83 36.82
CA ALA A 361 10.20 -18.62 37.85
C ALA A 361 10.21 -17.13 38.30
N ALA A 362 9.14 -16.46 38.72
CA ALA A 362 7.82 -16.84 39.19
C ALA A 362 6.84 -15.67 38.98
N ALA A 363 5.55 -15.99 39.06
CA ALA A 363 4.41 -15.10 39.07
C ALA A 363 4.33 -14.21 40.33
N GLY A 364 3.58 -13.10 40.23
CA GLY A 364 3.18 -12.29 41.38
C GLY A 364 2.24 -11.16 41.01
N ALA A 365 0.94 -11.42 41.15
CA ALA A 365 -0.16 -10.49 40.95
C ALA A 365 -0.20 -9.37 42.01
N GLY A 366 -0.85 -8.25 41.68
CA GLY A 366 -1.17 -7.21 42.66
C GLY A 366 -1.93 -6.04 42.06
N ALA A 367 -3.26 -6.17 41.97
CA ALA A 367 -4.19 -5.12 41.61
C ALA A 367 -4.36 -4.10 42.75
N GLY A 368 -4.51 -2.83 42.39
CA GLY A 368 -5.02 -1.76 43.25
C GLY A 368 -5.70 -0.70 42.40
N PRO A 369 -6.96 -0.32 42.66
CA PRO A 369 -7.69 0.63 41.83
C PRO A 369 -7.39 2.07 42.29
N MET A 370 -7.17 2.97 41.34
CA MET A 370 -7.11 4.40 41.63
C MET A 370 -8.06 5.13 40.69
N GLN A 371 -9.14 5.65 41.27
CA GLN A 371 -10.03 6.62 40.66
C GLN A 371 -9.32 7.98 40.61
N SER A 372 -9.35 8.65 39.45
CA SER A 372 -9.32 10.11 39.39
C SER A 372 -9.72 10.59 37.99
N GLU A 373 -10.92 11.16 37.92
CA GLU A 373 -11.29 12.39 37.21
C GLU A 373 -10.59 12.72 35.87
N VAL A 374 -11.35 12.55 34.79
CA VAL A 374 -11.06 13.14 33.48
C VAL A 374 -11.49 14.61 33.51
N GLN A 375 -10.53 15.52 33.67
CA GLN A 375 -10.70 16.91 33.26
C GLN A 375 -10.58 17.00 31.74
N GLN A 376 -11.66 17.51 31.15
CA GLN A 376 -11.82 17.80 29.75
C GLN A 376 -11.13 19.15 29.45
N GLU A 377 -9.85 19.13 29.08
CA GLU A 377 -9.21 20.31 28.48
C GLU A 377 -9.09 20.12 26.97
N GLY A 378 -9.95 20.83 26.25
CA GLY A 378 -9.74 21.13 24.84
C GLY A 378 -8.52 22.02 24.70
N ARG A 379 -7.51 21.53 23.99
CA ARG A 379 -6.47 22.38 23.41
C ARG A 379 -6.39 22.14 21.91
N SER A 380 -7.00 23.08 21.19
CA SER A 380 -6.63 23.48 19.84
C SER A 380 -5.16 23.88 19.83
N GLY A 381 -4.27 22.94 19.49
CA GLY A 381 -2.87 23.21 19.19
C GLY A 381 -2.70 23.28 17.69
N ALA A 382 -2.94 24.45 17.10
CA ALA A 382 -2.40 24.78 15.79
C ALA A 382 -0.88 24.86 15.93
N GLY A 383 -0.20 23.76 15.67
CA GLY A 383 1.25 23.74 15.48
C GLY A 383 1.57 24.33 14.12
N SER A 384 1.76 25.64 14.07
CA SER A 384 2.45 26.31 12.97
C SER A 384 3.91 25.88 12.97
N GLY A 385 4.19 24.71 12.38
CA GLY A 385 5.52 24.37 11.92
C GLY A 385 5.76 25.08 10.60
N GLU A 386 6.75 25.96 10.56
CA GLU A 386 7.28 26.51 9.32
C GLU A 386 7.68 25.35 8.39
N SER A 387 6.84 25.06 7.39
CA SER A 387 7.12 24.06 6.38
C SER A 387 8.12 24.64 5.38
N ASN A 388 9.40 24.46 5.67
CA ASN A 388 10.47 24.73 4.72
C ASN A 388 10.26 23.85 3.47
N GLY A 389 9.82 24.46 2.36
CA GLY A 389 10.13 24.09 0.97
C GLY A 389 10.14 22.63 0.51
N ALA A 390 9.48 21.68 1.17
CA ALA A 390 9.49 20.28 0.74
C ALA A 390 8.74 20.14 -0.60
N GLY A 391 9.37 19.56 -1.62
CA GLY A 391 8.71 19.30 -2.91
C GLY A 391 7.48 18.40 -2.75
N LEU A 392 6.51 18.51 -3.67
CA LEU A 392 5.43 17.52 -3.80
C LEU A 392 6.03 16.13 -4.03
N GLN A 393 5.56 15.14 -3.28
CA GLN A 393 5.95 13.73 -3.36
C GLN A 393 4.85 12.91 -4.06
N ALA A 394 5.16 11.68 -4.47
CA ALA A 394 4.17 10.81 -5.12
C ALA A 394 2.98 10.46 -4.21
N VAL A 395 3.22 10.37 -2.90
CA VAL A 395 2.16 10.20 -1.89
C VAL A 395 1.20 11.41 -1.85
N ASP A 396 1.71 12.63 -2.07
CA ASP A 396 0.87 13.84 -2.17
C ASP A 396 -0.02 13.80 -3.42
N VAL A 397 0.54 13.31 -4.54
CA VAL A 397 -0.24 13.09 -5.77
C VAL A 397 -1.35 12.09 -5.52
N GLY A 398 -1.04 10.93 -4.93
CA GLY A 398 -2.04 9.91 -4.60
C GLY A 398 -3.17 10.45 -3.72
N ALA A 399 -2.82 11.20 -2.68
CA ALA A 399 -3.80 11.82 -1.79
C ALA A 399 -4.67 12.87 -2.51
N TYR A 400 -4.08 13.72 -3.35
CA TYR A 400 -4.83 14.68 -4.16
C TYR A 400 -5.80 14.00 -5.12
N LEU A 401 -5.36 12.94 -5.81
CA LEU A 401 -6.22 12.21 -6.73
C LEU A 401 -7.39 11.56 -5.97
N ALA A 402 -7.16 11.02 -4.78
CA ALA A 402 -8.24 10.49 -3.93
C ALA A 402 -9.22 11.61 -3.49
N TYR A 403 -8.68 12.75 -3.06
CA TYR A 403 -9.44 13.93 -2.65
C TYR A 403 -10.39 14.42 -3.74
N LEU A 404 -9.97 14.41 -5.01
CA LEU A 404 -10.82 14.83 -6.13
C LEU A 404 -12.12 14.00 -6.27
N VAL A 405 -12.19 12.80 -5.68
CA VAL A 405 -13.34 11.90 -5.77
C VAL A 405 -14.29 12.04 -4.58
N GLU A 406 -13.91 12.79 -3.55
CA GLU A 406 -14.75 13.04 -2.36
C GLU A 406 -16.03 13.82 -2.69
N GLU A 407 -17.05 13.65 -1.85
CA GLU A 407 -18.34 14.34 -2.01
C GLU A 407 -18.17 15.86 -2.03
N GLY A 408 -18.89 16.54 -2.94
CA GLY A 408 -18.81 17.99 -3.10
C GLY A 408 -17.62 18.50 -3.94
N ARG A 409 -16.79 17.61 -4.50
CA ARG A 409 -15.68 17.98 -5.39
C ARG A 409 -16.06 17.91 -6.88
N GLU A 410 -15.30 18.59 -7.73
CA GLU A 410 -15.63 18.75 -9.16
C GLU A 410 -15.69 17.42 -9.94
N LEU A 411 -14.86 16.46 -9.55
CA LEU A 411 -14.80 15.13 -10.15
C LEU A 411 -15.73 14.12 -9.46
N HIS A 412 -16.40 14.51 -8.39
CA HIS A 412 -17.38 13.66 -7.73
C HIS A 412 -18.50 13.24 -8.69
N GLY A 413 -18.84 11.96 -8.69
CA GLY A 413 -19.86 11.37 -9.58
C GLY A 413 -19.49 11.29 -11.07
N LYS A 414 -18.43 11.98 -11.52
CA LYS A 414 -17.90 11.89 -12.90
C LYS A 414 -16.87 10.76 -13.06
N VAL A 415 -16.19 10.41 -11.97
CA VAL A 415 -15.18 9.36 -11.95
C VAL A 415 -15.85 8.01 -11.71
N THR A 416 -15.77 7.12 -12.69
CA THR A 416 -16.19 5.73 -12.51
C THR A 416 -15.02 4.94 -11.92
N LYS A 417 -15.04 4.68 -10.60
CA LYS A 417 -13.99 3.91 -9.89
C LYS A 417 -13.91 2.43 -10.33
N HIS A 418 -14.80 1.99 -11.22
CA HIS A 418 -14.96 0.60 -11.57
C HIS A 418 -13.89 0.13 -12.55
N ILE A 419 -12.75 -0.22 -11.99
CA ILE A 419 -11.73 -1.02 -12.65
C ILE A 419 -11.42 -2.15 -11.69
N THR A 420 -11.93 -3.34 -12.00
CA THR A 420 -11.46 -4.52 -11.31
C THR A 420 -10.07 -4.80 -11.82
N THR A 421 -9.05 -4.62 -11.00
CA THR A 421 -7.74 -5.17 -11.31
C THR A 421 -7.68 -6.53 -10.63
N GLY A 422 -7.91 -7.58 -11.40
CA GLY A 422 -7.76 -8.93 -10.90
C GLY A 422 -6.30 -9.16 -10.48
N ILE A 423 -6.08 -9.47 -9.20
CA ILE A 423 -5.06 -10.36 -8.61
C ILE A 423 -4.54 -9.78 -7.28
N MET A 424 -4.60 -10.61 -6.24
CA MET A 424 -3.79 -10.48 -5.01
C MET A 424 -3.15 -11.81 -4.59
N ALA A 425 -3.03 -12.74 -5.53
CA ALA A 425 -2.24 -13.94 -5.35
C ALA A 425 -1.73 -14.39 -6.72
N TYR A 426 -0.47 -14.09 -7.00
CA TYR A 426 0.41 -15.14 -7.51
C TYR A 426 1.12 -15.74 -6.32
#